data_AF-A0A965C6H7-F1
#
_entry.id   AF-A0A965C6H7-F1
#
_cell.length_a   1.000
_cell.length_b   1.000
_cell.length_c   1.000
_cell.angle_alpha   90.00
_cell.angle_beta   90.00
_cell.angle_gamma   90.00
#
_symmetry.space_group_name_H-M   'P 1'
#
loop_
_entity.id
_entity.type
_entity.pdbx_description
1 polymer ?
#
loop_
_entity_poly.entity_id
_entity_poly.type
_entity_poly.pdbx_seq_one_letter_code
_entity_poly.pdbx_strand_id
1 'polypeptide(L)' 'ALKKPADFVRFTDAKATVKTRMPIEGRKNFVGILKGIVEADLLIDVEGVVVNIPLTNIDKARLVPEF' A
#
# COMPACT_ATOMS: atom_id res chain seq x y z
N ALA A 1 8.81 12.12 -1.06
CA ALA A 1 8.76 10.66 -0.77
C ALA A 1 7.89 10.47 0.45
N LEU A 2 6.76 9.75 0.32
CA LEU A 2 5.90 9.42 1.46
C LEU A 2 6.72 8.60 2.45
N LYS A 3 7.11 9.22 3.57
CA LYS A 3 7.97 8.59 4.57
C LYS A 3 7.30 8.51 5.94
N LYS A 4 6.17 9.19 6.14
CA LYS A 4 5.49 9.21 7.44
C LYS A 4 4.16 8.44 7.34
N PRO A 5 3.76 7.71 8.39
CA PRO A 5 2.43 7.10 8.46
C PRO A 5 1.30 8.13 8.26
N ALA A 6 1.52 9.39 8.65
CA ALA A 6 0.62 10.50 8.37
C ALA A 6 0.40 10.80 6.87
N ASP A 7 1.38 10.50 6.00
CA ASP A 7 1.18 10.63 4.55
C ASP A 7 0.16 9.59 4.08
N PHE A 8 0.28 8.34 4.51
CA PHE A 8 -0.63 7.26 4.08
C PHE A 8 -2.09 7.49 4.53
N VAL A 9 -2.32 8.12 5.68
CA VAL A 9 -3.67 8.52 6.10
C VAL A 9 -4.23 9.59 5.15
N ARG A 10 -3.40 10.50 4.65
CA ARG A 10 -3.81 11.61 3.78
C ARG A 10 -4.06 11.19 2.32
N PHE A 11 -3.59 10.02 1.92
CA PHE A 11 -3.79 9.42 0.60
C PHE A 11 -4.68 8.17 0.64
N THR A 12 -5.53 8.07 1.67
CA THR A 12 -6.65 7.13 1.65
C THR A 12 -7.53 7.43 0.43
N ASP A 13 -7.95 6.37 -0.26
CA ASP A 13 -8.67 6.37 -1.54
C ASP A 13 -7.85 6.70 -2.80
N ALA A 14 -6.53 6.92 -2.68
CA ALA A 14 -5.67 7.09 -3.86
C ALA A 14 -5.14 5.75 -4.39
N LYS A 15 -5.03 5.63 -5.73
CA LYS A 15 -4.37 4.48 -6.36
C LYS A 15 -2.87 4.48 -6.07
N ALA A 16 -2.32 3.35 -5.64
CA ALA A 16 -0.91 3.21 -5.33
C ALA A 16 -0.36 1.86 -5.80
N THR A 17 0.95 1.85 -6.02
CA THR A 17 1.75 0.66 -6.26
C THR A 17 2.60 0.40 -5.03
N VAL A 18 2.48 -0.81 -4.48
CA VAL A 18 3.22 -1.27 -3.31
C VAL A 18 4.06 -2.47 -3.71
N LYS A 19 5.37 -2.37 -3.52
CA LYS A 19 6.32 -3.45 -3.69
C LYS A 19 6.78 -3.93 -2.33
N THR A 20 6.70 -5.24 -2.10
CA THR A 20 7.13 -5.87 -0.87
C THR A 20 8.51 -6.48 -1.01
N ARG A 21 9.24 -6.59 0.10
CA ARG A 21 10.54 -7.26 0.17
C ARG A 21 10.37 -8.77 0.04
N MET A 22 9.47 -9.32 0.84
CA MET A 22 9.09 -10.73 0.83
C MET A 22 7.77 -10.93 0.10
N PRO A 23 7.60 -12.03 -0.64
CA PRO A 23 6.33 -12.31 -1.32
C PRO A 23 5.22 -12.51 -0.28
N ILE A 24 4.12 -11.81 -0.45
CA ILE A 24 2.87 -12.01 0.29
C ILE A 24 1.94 -12.74 -0.68
N GLU A 25 1.46 -13.93 -0.29
CA GLU A 25 0.59 -14.76 -1.15
C GLU A 25 1.18 -15.03 -2.55
N GLY A 26 2.51 -15.20 -2.63
CA GLY A 26 3.23 -15.43 -3.89
C GLY A 26 3.39 -14.18 -4.77
N ARG A 27 2.88 -13.02 -4.34
CA ARG A 27 2.98 -11.74 -5.06
C ARG A 27 3.90 -10.77 -4.31
N LYS A 28 4.70 -10.02 -5.07
CA LYS A 28 5.60 -8.97 -4.53
C LYS A 28 5.20 -7.56 -4.94
N ASN A 29 4.26 -7.43 -5.87
CA ASN A 29 3.78 -6.15 -6.37
C ASN A 29 2.26 -6.15 -6.22
N PHE A 30 1.74 -5.10 -5.59
CA PHE A 30 0.33 -4.87 -5.37
C PHE A 30 0.00 -3.51 -5.99
N VAL A 31 -1.07 -3.44 -6.78
CA VAL A 31 -1.52 -2.19 -7.39
C VAL A 31 -3.01 -2.09 -7.10
N GLY A 32 -3.40 -1.04 -6.40
CA GLY A 32 -4.74 -0.95 -5.85
C GLY A 32 -4.99 0.40 -5.19
N ILE A 33 -6.14 0.52 -4.56
CA ILE A 33 -6.55 1.73 -3.84
C ILE A 33 -6.07 1.63 -2.40
N LEU A 34 -5.32 2.62 -1.91
CA LEU A 34 -4.93 2.65 -0.50
C LEU A 34 -6.16 2.88 0.36
N LYS A 35 -6.47 1.95 1.26
CA LYS A 35 -7.57 2.10 2.23
C LYS A 35 -7.09 2.71 3.55
N GLY A 36 -5.78 2.73 3.80
CA GLY A 36 -5.16 3.39 4.95
C GLY A 36 -4.13 2.50 5.63
N ILE A 37 -3.81 2.80 6.89
CA ILE A 37 -2.94 1.96 7.73
C ILE A 37 -3.71 1.60 8.99
N VAL A 38 -3.66 0.33 9.38
CA VAL A 38 -4.19 -0.19 10.65
C VAL A 38 -3.09 -0.98 11.34
N GLU A 39 -2.82 -0.67 12.62
CA GLU A 39 -1.90 -1.44 13.47
C GLU A 39 -0.49 -1.72 12.87
N ALA A 40 -0.01 -0.80 12.02
CA ALA A 40 1.24 -0.89 11.26
C ALA A 40 1.23 -1.78 10.00
N ASP A 41 0.04 -2.16 9.52
CA ASP A 41 -0.19 -2.75 8.21
C ASP A 41 -0.85 -1.74 7.26
N LEU A 42 -0.35 -1.67 6.03
CA LEU A 42 -0.96 -0.92 4.94
C LEU A 42 -2.10 -1.73 4.34
N LEU A 43 -3.31 -1.17 4.37
CA LEU A 43 -4.48 -1.71 3.71
C LEU A 43 -4.51 -1.21 2.27
N ILE A 44 -4.52 -2.13 1.31
CA ILE A 44 -4.68 -1.83 -0.11
C ILE A 44 -5.78 -2.71 -0.70
N ASP A 45 -6.73 -2.09 -1.39
CA ASP A 45 -7.79 -2.75 -2.12
C ASP A 45 -7.32 -3.02 -3.56
N VAL A 46 -7.07 -4.28 -3.86
CA VAL A 46 -6.65 -4.77 -5.17
C VAL A 46 -7.85 -5.44 -5.81
N GLU A 47 -8.49 -4.75 -6.76
CA GLU A 47 -9.63 -5.27 -7.53
C GLU A 47 -10.80 -5.78 -6.65
N GLY A 48 -11.08 -5.12 -5.52
CA GLY A 48 -12.13 -5.49 -4.56
C GLY A 48 -11.67 -6.42 -3.44
N VAL A 49 -10.38 -6.81 -3.43
CA VAL A 49 -9.79 -7.61 -2.36
C VAL A 49 -8.90 -6.72 -1.49
N VAL A 50 -9.27 -6.59 -0.21
CA VAL A 50 -8.45 -5.85 0.76
C VAL A 50 -7.30 -6.73 1.22
N VAL A 51 -6.08 -6.28 0.93
CA VAL A 51 -4.83 -6.93 1.31
C VAL A 51 -4.14 -6.10 2.37
N ASN A 52 -3.68 -6.77 3.43
CA ASN A 52 -2.91 -6.16 4.51
C ASN A 52 -1.43 -6.41 4.26
N ILE A 53 -0.66 -5.34 4.09
CA ILE A 53 0.78 -5.41 3.80
C ILE A 53 1.53 -4.79 4.98
N PRO A 54 2.33 -5.57 5.74
CA PRO A 54 3.11 -5.03 6.84
C PRO A 54 4.05 -3.94 6.37
N LEU A 55 4.02 -2.77 7.02
CA LEU A 55 4.89 -1.64 6.67
C LEU A 55 6.37 -2.03 6.72
N THR A 56 6.74 -2.94 7.63
CA THR A 56 8.08 -3.52 7.75
C THR A 56 8.49 -4.34 6.52
N ASN A 57 7.52 -4.94 5.83
CA ASN A 57 7.73 -5.71 4.61
C ASN A 57 7.61 -4.87 3.33
N ILE A 58 7.20 -3.60 3.42
CA ILE A 58 7.18 -2.71 2.26
C ILE A 58 8.62 -2.35 1.86
N ASP A 59 8.99 -2.72 0.64
CA ASP A 59 10.23 -2.28 0.02
C ASP A 59 10.07 -0.87 -0.55
N LYS A 60 8.94 -0.65 -1.25
CA LYS A 60 8.66 0.62 -1.93
C LYS A 60 7.17 0.82 -2.09
N ALA A 61 6.65 1.98 -1.67
CA ALA A 61 5.29 2.41 -1.98
C ALA A 61 5.31 3.70 -2.78
N ARG A 62 4.49 3.78 -3.83
CA ARG A 62 4.35 4.95 -4.69
C ARG A 62 2.87 5.18 -4.98
N LEU A 63 2.41 6.41 -4.81
CA LEU A 63 1.10 6.82 -5.33
C LEU A 63 1.19 6.87 -6.85
N VAL A 64 0.13 6.42 -7.52
CA VAL A 64 -0.07 6.63 -8.94
C VAL A 64 -0.77 7.98 -9.07
N PRO A 65 -0.13 9.03 -9.61
CA PRO A 65 -0.82 10.25 -9.92
C PRO A 65 -1.84 9.97 -11.04
N GLU A 66 -3.12 10.16 -10.75
CA GLU A 66 -4.13 10.34 -11.80
C GLU A 66 -3.99 11.77 -12.31
N PHE A 67 -3.60 11.89 -13.58
CA PHE A 67 -3.54 13.16 -14.31
C PHE A 67 -4.86 13.39 -15.06
#